data_AF-A0A6B2V4C3-F1
#
_entry.id   AF-A0A6B2V4C3-F1
#
_cell.length_a   1.000
_cell.length_b   1.000
_cell.length_c   1.000
_cell.angle_alpha   90.00
_cell.angle_beta   90.00
_cell.angle_gamma   90.00
#
_symmetry.space_group_name_H-M   'P 1'
#
loop_
_entity.id
_entity.type
_entity.pdbx_description
1 polymer ?
#
loop_
_entity_poly.entity_id
_entity_poly.type
_entity_poly.pdbx_seq_one_letter_code
_entity_poly.pdbx_strand_id
1 'polypeptide(L)'
;GVGGRGGLGRGGSTRGLSGGGAAGDPIRAEGDQFMTELRELQEARENEESAQGEVSVRWAYEILGPAVAGALVLVVLLVVG
;
A
#
# COMPACT_ATOMS: atom_id res chain seq x y z
N GLY A 1 0.20 -63.33 1.15
CA GLY A 1 -0.86 -62.32 0.98
C GLY A 1 -0.97 -61.49 2.25
N VAL A 2 -1.20 -60.18 2.10
CA VAL A 2 -1.75 -59.21 3.10
C VAL A 2 -0.91 -59.04 4.39
N GLY A 3 -0.43 -57.88 4.84
CA GLY A 3 -0.89 -56.49 4.71
C GLY A 3 -1.38 -56.00 6.09
N GLY A 4 -0.67 -55.07 6.76
CA GLY A 4 -1.17 -54.56 8.05
C GLY A 4 -0.29 -53.56 8.82
N ARG A 5 -0.47 -52.27 8.53
CA ARG A 5 -0.64 -51.14 9.49
C ARG A 5 0.40 -50.93 10.61
N GLY A 6 1.31 -49.98 10.39
CA GLY A 6 1.98 -49.23 11.44
C GLY A 6 1.85 -47.73 11.15
N GLY A 7 0.86 -47.07 11.75
CA GLY A 7 0.71 -45.63 11.68
C GLY A 7 1.71 -44.94 12.59
N LEU A 8 2.53 -44.05 12.03
CA LEU A 8 3.23 -43.03 12.81
C LEU A 8 2.62 -41.68 12.46
N GLY A 9 1.80 -41.20 13.39
CA GLY A 9 1.45 -39.80 13.46
C GLY A 9 2.72 -38.97 13.64
N ARG A 10 2.86 -37.94 12.82
CA ARG A 10 3.66 -36.78 13.14
C ARG A 10 2.83 -35.58 12.71
N GLY A 11 2.05 -35.09 13.67
CA GLY A 11 1.45 -33.77 13.60
C GLY A 11 2.56 -32.76 13.39
N GLY A 12 2.77 -32.39 12.14
CA GLY A 12 3.54 -31.22 11.74
C GLY A 12 2.72 -30.01 12.13
N SER A 13 2.93 -29.55 13.37
CA SER A 13 2.50 -28.26 13.83
C SER A 13 3.12 -27.20 12.91
N THR A 14 2.35 -26.71 11.94
CA THR A 14 2.61 -25.44 11.23
C THR A 14 2.29 -24.28 12.17
N ARG A 15 2.86 -24.31 13.38
CA ARG A 15 2.86 -23.19 14.31
C ARG A 15 4.07 -22.33 13.94
N GLY A 16 3.89 -21.47 12.94
CA GLY A 16 4.96 -20.58 12.51
C GLY A 16 4.74 -19.87 11.19
N LEU A 17 3.52 -19.37 10.92
CA LEU A 17 3.24 -18.24 10.02
C LEU A 17 1.91 -17.59 10.46
N SER A 18 1.81 -17.23 11.74
CA SER A 18 0.76 -16.30 12.18
C SER A 18 1.23 -14.88 11.86
N GLY A 19 1.12 -14.50 10.58
CA GLY A 19 0.92 -13.09 10.24
C GLY A 19 -0.41 -12.68 10.85
N GLY A 20 -0.41 -11.62 11.66
CA GLY A 20 -1.50 -11.23 12.54
C GLY A 20 -2.74 -10.69 11.83
N GLY A 21 -3.46 -11.54 11.10
CA GLY A 21 -4.86 -11.31 10.76
C GLY A 21 -5.72 -11.83 11.91
N ALA A 22 -6.08 -10.97 12.85
CA ALA A 22 -7.08 -11.30 13.87
C ALA A 22 -8.33 -11.84 13.16
N ALA A 23 -8.84 -12.99 13.62
CA ALA A 23 -9.84 -13.83 12.96
C ALA A 23 -11.27 -13.22 12.90
N GLY A 24 -11.39 -11.96 12.48
CA GLY A 24 -12.65 -11.24 12.36
C GLY A 24 -12.58 -9.90 11.61
N ASP A 25 -11.46 -9.52 11.00
CA ASP A 25 -11.40 -8.31 10.18
C ASP A 25 -12.09 -8.55 8.82
N PRO A 26 -12.96 -7.64 8.33
CA PRO A 26 -13.51 -7.73 6.99
C PRO A 26 -12.39 -7.93 5.98
N ILE A 27 -12.60 -8.75 4.94
CA ILE A 27 -11.62 -8.97 3.87
C ILE A 27 -11.30 -7.60 3.23
N ARG A 28 -10.27 -6.92 3.74
CA ARG A 28 -9.74 -5.69 3.15
C ARG A 28 -8.97 -6.06 1.91
N ALA A 29 -9.11 -5.25 0.87
CA ALA A 29 -8.28 -5.38 -0.33
C ALA A 29 -6.80 -5.38 0.09
N GLU A 30 -5.98 -6.21 -0.56
CA GLU A 30 -4.55 -6.33 -0.24
C GLU A 30 -3.86 -4.95 -0.22
N GLY A 31 -4.29 -4.03 -1.10
CA GLY A 31 -3.83 -2.64 -1.12
C GLY A 31 -4.02 -1.90 0.21
N ASP A 32 -5.16 -2.06 0.88
CA ASP A 32 -5.42 -1.38 2.15
C ASP A 32 -4.58 -1.96 3.31
N GLN A 33 -4.23 -3.25 3.24
CA GLN A 33 -3.34 -3.89 4.21
C GLN A 33 -1.92 -3.34 4.07
N PHE A 34 -1.40 -3.26 2.84
CA PHE A 34 -0.09 -2.64 2.58
C PHE A 34 -0.04 -1.18 3.04
N MET A 35 -1.10 -0.40 2.83
CA MET A 35 -1.16 0.99 3.31
C MET A 35 -1.14 1.09 4.83
N THR A 36 -1.70 0.10 5.53
CA THR A 36 -1.67 0.01 7.00
C THR A 36 -0.26 -0.32 7.49
N GLU A 37 0.42 -1.29 6.88
CA GLU A 37 1.82 -1.64 7.20
C GLU A 37 2.77 -0.46 6.96
N LEU A 38 2.59 0.26 5.84
CA LEU A 38 3.38 1.46 5.53
C LEU A 38 3.18 2.57 6.57
N ARG A 39 1.96 2.74 7.08
CA ARG A 39 1.64 3.71 8.14
C ARG A 39 2.32 3.34 9.45
N GLU A 40 2.30 2.07 9.84
CA GLU A 40 3.00 1.60 11.05
C GLU A 40 4.52 1.83 10.97
N LEU A 41 5.11 1.56 9.80
CA LEU A 41 6.53 1.86 9.54
C LEU A 41 6.83 3.36 9.58
N GLN A 42 5.92 4.19 9.07
CA GLN A 42 6.03 5.64 9.10
C GLN A 42 6.01 6.18 10.52
N GLU A 43 5.04 5.77 11.35
CA GLU A 43 4.91 6.17 12.75
C GLU A 43 6.15 5.77 13.57
N ALA A 44 6.72 4.59 13.31
CA ALA A 44 7.95 4.13 13.95
C ALA A 44 9.20 4.96 13.56
N ARG A 45 9.19 5.55 12.37
CA ARG A 45 10.30 6.36 11.81
C ARG A 45 10.04 7.86 11.87
N GLU A 46 8.89 8.29 12.39
CA GLU A 46 8.42 9.68 12.37
C GLU A 46 9.37 10.66 13.07
N ASN A 47 10.07 10.17 14.11
CA ASN A 47 11.03 10.95 14.88
C ASN A 47 12.44 11.02 14.23
N GLU A 48 12.67 10.35 13.10
CA GLU A 48 13.96 10.42 12.40
C GLU A 48 14.02 11.68 11.52
N GLU A 49 15.10 12.47 11.66
CA GLU A 49 15.32 13.71 10.90
C GLU A 49 15.33 13.49 9.37
N SER A 50 15.65 12.27 8.92
CA SER A 50 15.58 11.83 7.52
C SER A 50 14.16 11.63 6.99
N ALA A 51 13.17 11.40 7.87
CA ALA A 51 11.76 11.28 7.51
C ALA A 51 11.11 12.66 7.25
N GLN A 52 11.77 13.74 7.68
CA GLN A 52 11.38 15.14 7.46
C GLN A 52 12.00 15.71 6.17
N GLY A 53 12.29 14.84 5.19
CA GLY A 53 12.92 15.23 3.93
C GLY A 53 12.15 16.34 3.20
N GLU A 54 12.88 17.31 2.66
CA GLU A 54 12.37 18.43 1.88
C GLU A 54 11.39 17.91 0.81
N VAL A 55 10.13 18.36 0.89
CA VAL A 55 9.06 17.91 -0.01
C VAL A 55 9.43 18.31 -1.45
N SER A 56 10.10 17.42 -2.17
CA SER A 56 10.42 17.64 -3.57
C SER A 56 9.13 17.45 -4.37
N VAL A 57 8.41 18.55 -4.62
CA VAL A 57 7.12 18.57 -5.32
C VAL A 57 7.31 18.38 -6.83
N ARG A 58 8.06 17.35 -7.23
CA ARG A 58 8.30 17.03 -8.65
C ARG A 58 6.99 16.65 -9.38
N TRP A 59 6.04 16.05 -8.65
CA TRP A 59 4.71 15.70 -9.14
C TRP A 59 3.76 16.89 -9.34
N ALA A 60 3.96 18.03 -8.67
CA ALA A 60 3.05 19.18 -8.85
C ALA A 60 3.18 19.81 -10.24
N TYR A 61 4.37 19.75 -10.85
CA TYR A 61 4.56 20.24 -12.21
C TYR A 61 3.79 19.41 -13.25
N GLU A 62 3.64 18.11 -13.03
CA GLU A 62 2.90 17.24 -13.96
C GLU A 62 1.39 17.50 -13.96
N ILE A 63 0.81 17.93 -12.84
CA ILE A 63 -0.62 18.27 -12.74
C ILE A 63 -0.88 19.72 -13.16
N LEU A 64 0.08 20.63 -12.89
CA LEU A 64 -0.04 22.03 -13.26
C LEU A 64 -0.01 22.22 -14.78
N GLY A 65 0.72 21.37 -15.52
CA GLY A 65 0.78 21.40 -16.98
C GLY A 65 -0.60 21.34 -17.67
N PRO A 66 -1.41 20.30 -17.42
CA PRO A 66 -2.77 20.19 -17.94
C PRO A 66 -3.69 21.36 -17.54
N ALA A 67 -3.59 21.83 -16.29
CA ALA A 67 -4.40 22.94 -15.80
C ALA A 67 -4.07 24.25 -16.52
N VAL A 68 -2.78 24.56 -16.68
CA VAL A 68 -2.30 25.75 -17.41
C VAL A 68 -2.66 25.66 -18.89
N ALA A 69 -2.49 24.50 -19.51
CA ALA A 69 -2.89 24.29 -20.91
C ALA A 69 -4.39 24.56 -21.12
N GLY A 70 -5.25 24.02 -20.24
CA GLY A 70 -6.69 24.29 -20.28
C GLY A 70 -7.03 25.76 -20.07
N ALA A 71 -6.39 26.43 -19.11
CA ALA A 71 -6.58 27.86 -18.86
C ALA A 71 -6.22 28.72 -20.08
N LEU A 72 -5.11 28.41 -20.78
CA LEU A 72 -4.70 29.11 -21.99
C LEU A 72 -5.73 28.96 -23.12
N VAL A 73 -6.27 27.75 -23.32
CA VAL A 73 -7.34 27.52 -24.31
C VAL A 73 -8.58 28.35 -23.98
N LEU A 74 -8.98 28.40 -22.70
CA LEU A 74 -10.12 29.22 -22.26
C LEU A 74 -9.90 30.71 -22.52
N VAL A 75 -8.69 31.22 -22.27
CA VAL A 75 -8.34 32.62 -22.56
C VAL A 75 -8.45 32.90 -24.06
N VAL A 76 -7.94 32.02 -24.92
CA VAL A 76 -8.04 32.18 -26.38
C VAL A 76 -9.49 32.21 -26.83
N LEU A 77 -10.32 31.29 -26.31
CA LEU A 77 -11.75 31.26 -26.64
C LEU A 77 -12.48 32.54 -26.20
N LEU A 78 -12.15 33.09 -25.02
CA LEU A 78 -12.73 34.34 -24.54
C LEU A 78 -12.33 35.57 -25.36
N VAL A 79 -11.13 35.57 -25.95
CA VAL A 79 -10.63 36.69 -26.76
C VAL A 79 -11.17 36.65 -28.19
N VAL A 80 -11.37 35.45 -28.73
CA VAL A 80 -11.80 35.24 -30.13
C VAL A 80 -13.33 35.15 -30.27
N GLY A 81 -14.02 34.67 -29.22
CA GLY A 81 -15.47 34.44 -29.19
C GLY A 81 -16.32 35.65 -28.83
#